data_AF-A0A087D5Z8-F1
#
_entry.id   AF-A0A087D5Z8-F1
#
_cell.length_a   1.000
_cell.length_b   1.000
_cell.length_c   1.000
_cell.angle_alpha   90.00
_cell.angle_beta   90.00
_cell.angle_gamma   90.00
#
_symmetry.space_group_name_H-M   'P 1'
#
loop_
_entity.id
_entity.type
_entity.pdbx_description
1 polymer ?
#
loop_
_entity_poly.entity_id
_entity_poly.type
_entity_poly.pdbx_seq_one_letter_code
_entity_poly.pdbx_strand_id
1 'polypeptide(L)'
;MTTISITGKQPGTTSVTIASTVNPALKTIVPVTVKSLNLLQYGPASGNNLNVTVAKDGSLDLASAEAVELGKGVQWPVLDLTAYIGRTLTLGFDGNITTLGDVIVSLRKTDGSDGAGVYAGKNNQSFTVTSANAKTLQLKIYKGGNNAGLMNGNLKIRLTEGSTPPAWMRPDVTNLSGGGMSLPNLWPRLASALTRNGVTFTPDGTDVIADGTASGWAVCSISLKLTEGDYLLAGNSPRIQISLGNGEYLRPSGLPQHIPAGSYQCEISLPSGTVCNQERFAPFLYSI
;
A
#
# COMPACT_ATOMS: atom_id res chain seq x y z
N MET A 1 -29.95 -32.61 28.81
CA MET A 1 -28.71 -31.85 29.07
C MET A 1 -29.02 -30.37 28.90
N THR A 2 -28.82 -29.56 29.92
CA THR A 2 -28.94 -28.09 29.82
C THR A 2 -27.60 -27.52 29.37
N THR A 3 -27.62 -26.61 28.40
CA THR A 3 -26.42 -25.95 27.86
C THR A 3 -26.38 -24.49 28.34
N ILE A 4 -25.19 -24.02 28.71
CA ILE A 4 -24.93 -22.60 28.96
C ILE A 4 -24.36 -21.99 27.67
N SER A 5 -24.98 -20.92 27.18
CA SER A 5 -24.50 -20.17 26.01
C SER A 5 -23.92 -18.82 26.45
N ILE A 6 -22.71 -18.49 25.98
CA ILE A 6 -22.01 -17.23 26.27
C ILE A 6 -21.75 -16.53 24.95
N THR A 7 -22.13 -15.25 24.85
CA THR A 7 -21.93 -14.44 23.64
C THR A 7 -21.07 -13.21 23.96
N GLY A 8 -19.93 -13.08 23.28
CA GLY A 8 -19.12 -11.87 23.34
C GLY A 8 -19.75 -10.73 22.55
N LYS A 9 -19.83 -9.53 23.14
CA LYS A 9 -20.35 -8.31 22.46
C LYS A 9 -19.25 -7.33 22.07
N GLN A 10 -18.17 -7.29 22.85
CA GLN A 10 -17.02 -6.39 22.65
C GLN A 10 -15.73 -7.12 23.03
N PRO A 11 -14.58 -6.77 22.41
CA PRO A 11 -13.29 -7.34 22.78
C PRO A 11 -12.95 -7.09 24.24
N GLY A 12 -12.22 -8.04 24.84
CA GLY A 12 -11.79 -7.94 26.22
C GLY A 12 -11.70 -9.30 26.90
N THR A 13 -11.35 -9.26 28.18
CA THR A 13 -11.19 -10.46 29.01
C THR A 13 -12.13 -10.40 30.19
N THR A 14 -12.74 -11.53 30.51
CA THR A 14 -13.53 -11.73 31.73
C THR A 14 -13.35 -13.17 32.19
N SER A 15 -14.08 -13.58 33.22
CA SER A 15 -14.09 -14.96 33.65
C SER A 15 -15.47 -15.38 34.12
N VAL A 16 -15.82 -16.64 33.87
CA VAL A 16 -17.00 -17.27 34.46
C VAL A 16 -16.54 -18.06 35.68
N THR A 17 -17.08 -17.75 36.84
CA THR A 17 -16.86 -18.57 38.05
C THR A 17 -17.94 -19.63 38.14
N ILE A 18 -17.53 -20.89 38.20
CA ILE A 18 -18.40 -22.04 38.45
C ILE A 18 -18.12 -22.50 39.87
N ALA A 19 -19.14 -22.47 40.74
CA ALA A 19 -19.02 -22.87 42.14
C ALA A 19 -20.18 -23.78 42.55
N SER A 20 -19.90 -24.77 43.40
CA SER A 20 -20.95 -25.58 44.03
C SER A 20 -21.54 -24.86 45.23
N THR A 21 -22.87 -24.79 45.29
CA THR A 21 -23.60 -24.29 46.47
C THR A 21 -23.59 -25.27 47.64
N VAL A 22 -23.25 -26.53 47.38
CA VAL A 22 -23.27 -27.64 48.36
C VAL A 22 -21.87 -27.97 48.88
N ASN A 23 -20.83 -27.71 48.07
CA ASN A 23 -19.43 -27.85 48.46
C ASN A 23 -18.63 -26.59 48.07
N PRO A 24 -18.46 -25.63 48.98
CA PRO A 24 -17.78 -24.36 48.70
C PRO A 24 -16.31 -24.49 48.25
N ALA A 25 -15.67 -25.65 48.50
CA ALA A 25 -14.31 -25.90 48.03
C ALA A 25 -14.23 -26.19 46.51
N LEU A 26 -15.35 -26.57 45.88
CA LEU A 26 -15.43 -26.77 44.44
C LEU A 26 -15.73 -25.44 43.74
N LYS A 27 -14.65 -24.73 43.38
CA LYS A 27 -14.68 -23.48 42.63
C LYS A 27 -13.70 -23.53 41.47
N THR A 28 -14.18 -23.25 40.26
CA THR A 28 -13.36 -23.14 39.04
C THR A 28 -13.57 -21.78 38.41
N ILE A 29 -12.49 -21.15 37.95
CA ILE A 29 -12.52 -19.90 37.19
C ILE A 29 -12.21 -20.25 35.74
N VAL A 30 -13.16 -19.97 34.85
CA VAL A 30 -13.01 -20.18 33.40
C VAL A 30 -12.72 -18.83 32.74
N PRO A 31 -11.51 -18.59 32.21
CA PRO A 31 -11.22 -17.34 31.50
C PRO A 31 -11.98 -17.27 30.18
N VAL A 32 -12.51 -16.10 29.86
CA VAL A 32 -13.21 -15.80 28.61
C VAL A 32 -12.51 -14.62 27.96
N THR A 33 -12.06 -14.79 26.71
CA THR A 33 -11.48 -13.71 25.92
C THR A 33 -12.28 -13.52 24.64
N VAL A 34 -12.73 -12.30 24.40
CA VAL A 34 -13.33 -11.87 23.13
C VAL A 34 -12.24 -11.13 22.36
N LYS A 35 -11.89 -11.64 21.18
CA LYS A 35 -10.85 -11.08 20.32
C LYS A 35 -11.39 -9.99 19.41
N SER A 36 -10.52 -9.09 18.98
CA SER A 36 -10.87 -8.12 17.93
C SER A 36 -11.17 -8.84 16.61
N LEU A 37 -12.12 -8.30 15.84
CA LEU A 37 -12.32 -8.72 14.45
C LEU A 37 -11.27 -8.12 13.52
N ASN A 38 -10.56 -7.07 13.97
CA ASN A 38 -9.47 -6.49 13.21
C ASN A 38 -8.21 -7.33 13.39
N LEU A 39 -7.83 -8.02 12.32
CA LEU A 39 -6.72 -8.96 12.27
C LEU A 39 -5.36 -8.29 12.11
N LEU A 40 -5.32 -6.97 11.91
CA LEU A 40 -4.07 -6.24 11.80
C LEU A 40 -3.29 -6.25 13.12
N GLN A 41 -1.98 -6.15 12.99
CA GLN A 41 -1.07 -5.93 14.10
C GLN A 41 -0.14 -4.79 13.72
N TYR A 42 -0.10 -3.74 14.53
CA TYR A 42 0.72 -2.57 14.28
C TYR A 42 1.09 -1.88 15.60
N GLY A 43 1.77 -0.75 15.53
CA GLY A 43 2.29 -0.01 16.66
C GLY A 43 3.03 1.24 16.17
N PRO A 44 3.73 1.97 17.05
CA PRO A 44 4.52 3.11 16.62
C PRO A 44 5.54 2.74 15.55
N ALA A 45 5.70 3.61 14.55
CA ALA A 45 6.64 3.42 13.44
C ALA A 45 7.17 4.76 12.97
N SER A 46 8.44 4.82 12.57
CA SER A 46 9.05 6.04 12.05
C SER A 46 10.04 5.75 10.93
N GLY A 47 10.13 6.68 9.99
CA GLY A 47 11.07 6.63 8.87
C GLY A 47 10.58 7.45 7.68
N ASN A 48 11.49 7.87 6.81
CA ASN A 48 11.18 8.65 5.60
C ASN A 48 10.32 9.89 5.86
N ASN A 49 10.66 10.66 6.89
CA ASN A 49 9.94 11.87 7.33
C ASN A 49 8.51 11.63 7.84
N LEU A 50 8.08 10.37 7.96
CA LEU A 50 6.80 9.98 8.52
C LEU A 50 6.99 9.42 9.92
N ASN A 51 6.24 9.97 10.88
CA ASN A 51 6.07 9.43 12.22
C ASN A 51 4.63 8.96 12.38
N VAL A 52 4.45 7.71 12.81
CA VAL A 52 3.15 7.11 13.07
C VAL A 52 3.07 6.72 14.54
N THR A 53 2.07 7.25 15.24
CA THR A 53 1.77 6.91 16.63
C THR A 53 0.42 6.20 16.73
N VAL A 54 0.19 5.52 17.85
CA VAL A 54 -1.09 4.87 18.13
C VAL A 54 -1.89 5.72 19.09
N ALA A 55 -3.07 6.17 18.67
CA ALA A 55 -4.00 6.91 19.50
C ALA A 55 -4.58 6.03 20.62
N LYS A 56 -5.24 6.65 21.61
CA LYS A 56 -5.87 5.94 22.74
C LYS A 56 -6.89 4.89 22.29
N ASP A 57 -7.63 5.16 21.21
CA ASP A 57 -8.62 4.22 20.68
C ASP A 57 -8.00 3.12 19.79
N GLY A 58 -6.69 3.18 19.50
CA GLY A 58 -5.95 2.22 18.68
C GLY A 58 -5.86 2.58 17.19
N SER A 59 -6.38 3.73 16.77
CA SER A 59 -6.15 4.27 15.43
C SER A 59 -4.72 4.80 15.27
N LEU A 60 -4.31 5.03 14.03
CA LEU A 60 -2.96 5.48 13.68
C LEU A 60 -2.95 7.00 13.42
N ASP A 61 -2.20 7.75 14.20
CA ASP A 61 -1.93 9.17 13.94
C ASP A 61 -0.67 9.28 13.09
N LEU A 62 -0.83 9.77 11.87
CA LEU A 62 0.24 10.07 10.93
C LEU A 62 0.65 11.53 11.13
N ALA A 63 1.94 11.77 11.21
CA ALA A 63 2.51 13.11 11.28
C ALA A 63 3.84 13.18 10.52
N SER A 64 3.96 14.16 9.64
CA SER A 64 5.21 14.48 8.94
C SER A 64 5.48 15.98 9.03
N ALA A 65 6.67 16.35 9.51
CA ALA A 65 7.12 17.75 9.51
C ALA A 65 7.68 18.18 8.14
N GLU A 66 8.21 17.23 7.39
CA GLU A 66 8.77 17.42 6.04
C GLU A 66 8.04 16.55 5.03
N ALA A 67 8.24 16.84 3.74
CA ALA A 67 7.65 16.05 2.67
C ALA A 67 8.10 14.59 2.74
N VAL A 68 7.13 13.68 2.64
CA VAL A 68 7.37 12.26 2.43
C VAL A 68 7.46 12.02 0.92
N GLU A 69 8.54 11.40 0.47
CA GLU A 69 8.76 11.08 -0.94
C GLU A 69 7.80 9.99 -1.44
N LEU A 70 7.46 10.04 -2.73
CA LEU A 70 6.60 9.04 -3.37
C LEU A 70 7.12 7.62 -3.15
N GLY A 71 6.21 6.70 -2.81
CA GLY A 71 6.55 5.31 -2.54
C GLY A 71 7.36 5.10 -1.27
N LYS A 72 7.59 6.13 -0.45
CA LYS A 72 8.22 6.01 0.87
C LYS A 72 7.19 6.16 1.99
N GLY A 73 7.51 5.57 3.14
CA GLY A 73 6.67 5.61 4.32
C GLY A 73 7.14 4.64 5.40
N VAL A 74 6.19 3.96 6.04
CA VAL A 74 6.46 3.00 7.12
C VAL A 74 5.83 1.64 6.85
N GLN A 75 6.45 0.60 7.40
CA GLN A 75 5.97 -0.78 7.34
C GLN A 75 6.09 -1.47 8.69
N TRP A 76 5.29 -2.52 8.87
CA TRP A 76 5.36 -3.41 10.02
C TRP A 76 5.88 -4.80 9.63
N PRO A 77 6.31 -5.60 10.61
CA PRO A 77 6.65 -7.01 10.39
C PRO A 77 5.53 -7.78 9.69
N VAL A 78 5.91 -8.92 9.11
CA VAL A 78 4.99 -9.84 8.45
C VAL A 78 3.87 -10.26 9.41
N LEU A 79 2.65 -10.25 8.90
CA LEU A 79 1.46 -10.74 9.61
C LEU A 79 1.35 -12.26 9.45
N ASP A 80 1.12 -12.99 10.55
CA ASP A 80 0.81 -14.42 10.49
C ASP A 80 -0.70 -14.63 10.31
N LEU A 81 -1.09 -15.03 9.10
CA LEU A 81 -2.45 -15.31 8.68
C LEU A 81 -2.70 -16.82 8.48
N THR A 82 -1.86 -17.69 9.05
CA THR A 82 -1.96 -19.16 8.85
C THR A 82 -3.34 -19.71 9.21
N ALA A 83 -3.96 -19.19 10.26
CA ALA A 83 -5.30 -19.59 10.69
C ALA A 83 -6.42 -19.26 9.68
N TYR A 84 -6.12 -18.43 8.68
CA TYR A 84 -7.05 -17.94 7.67
C TYR A 84 -6.80 -18.50 6.28
N ILE A 85 -5.87 -19.46 6.10
CA ILE A 85 -5.63 -20.10 4.79
C ILE A 85 -6.94 -20.66 4.22
N GLY A 86 -7.20 -20.36 2.94
CA GLY A 86 -8.43 -20.72 2.23
C GLY A 86 -9.60 -19.76 2.47
N ARG A 87 -9.44 -18.74 3.32
CA ARG A 87 -10.47 -17.75 3.64
C ARG A 87 -10.21 -16.44 2.91
N THR A 88 -11.27 -15.68 2.69
CA THR A 88 -11.21 -14.34 2.12
C THR A 88 -11.13 -13.31 3.25
N LEU A 89 -10.14 -12.43 3.19
CA LEU A 89 -10.01 -11.27 4.06
C LEU A 89 -10.21 -9.99 3.26
N THR A 90 -10.62 -8.91 3.93
CA THR A 90 -10.83 -7.60 3.33
C THR A 90 -10.03 -6.54 4.07
N LEU A 91 -9.15 -5.86 3.34
CA LEU A 91 -8.44 -4.66 3.80
C LEU A 91 -9.32 -3.44 3.54
N GLY A 92 -9.50 -2.57 4.53
CA GLY A 92 -10.28 -1.35 4.37
C GLY A 92 -9.95 -0.31 5.43
N PHE A 93 -10.52 0.87 5.27
CA PHE A 93 -10.42 1.96 6.24
C PHE A 93 -11.80 2.55 6.55
N ASP A 94 -11.94 3.12 7.74
CA ASP A 94 -13.09 3.92 8.15
C ASP A 94 -12.76 5.41 8.09
N GLY A 95 -13.73 6.24 7.69
CA GLY A 95 -13.56 7.68 7.53
C GLY A 95 -13.10 8.09 6.13
N ASN A 96 -12.51 9.29 6.03
CA ASN A 96 -12.07 9.86 4.77
C ASN A 96 -10.54 9.88 4.67
N ILE A 97 -9.96 9.04 3.81
CA ILE A 97 -8.51 8.95 3.62
C ILE A 97 -7.94 10.14 2.82
N THR A 98 -8.77 10.91 2.08
CA THR A 98 -8.28 12.00 1.22
C THR A 98 -7.68 13.16 2.00
N THR A 99 -8.04 13.31 3.27
CA THR A 99 -7.52 14.36 4.15
C THR A 99 -6.11 14.07 4.66
N LEU A 100 -5.56 12.88 4.37
CA LEU A 100 -4.29 12.42 4.92
C LEU A 100 -3.08 12.70 4.03
N GLY A 101 -3.25 13.32 2.85
CA GLY A 101 -2.16 13.67 1.93
C GLY A 101 -1.74 12.52 1.01
N ASP A 102 -2.65 12.10 0.12
CA ASP A 102 -2.46 11.00 -0.86
C ASP A 102 -1.92 9.70 -0.24
N VAL A 103 -2.45 9.31 0.91
CA VAL A 103 -2.03 8.08 1.58
C VAL A 103 -2.50 6.86 0.80
N ILE A 104 -1.58 5.90 0.66
CA ILE A 104 -1.89 4.54 0.24
C ILE A 104 -1.55 3.61 1.39
N VAL A 105 -2.45 2.67 1.67
CA VAL A 105 -2.24 1.60 2.66
C VAL A 105 -2.31 0.26 1.94
N SER A 106 -1.29 -0.56 2.10
CA SER A 106 -1.23 -1.87 1.45
C SER A 106 -0.92 -2.97 2.46
N LEU A 107 -1.47 -4.15 2.23
CA LEU A 107 -1.10 -5.38 2.88
C LEU A 107 -0.61 -6.33 1.78
N ARG A 108 0.70 -6.30 1.53
CA ARG A 108 1.32 -6.93 0.35
C ARG A 108 2.65 -7.58 0.68
N LYS A 109 3.13 -8.44 -0.21
CA LYS A 109 4.50 -8.97 -0.13
C LYS A 109 5.53 -7.86 -0.31
N THR A 110 6.79 -8.15 0.01
CA THR A 110 7.89 -7.20 -0.16
C THR A 110 8.05 -6.77 -1.63
N ASP A 111 7.84 -7.67 -2.57
CA ASP A 111 7.90 -7.42 -4.03
C ASP A 111 6.67 -6.69 -4.60
N GLY A 112 5.67 -6.37 -3.77
CA GLY A 112 4.43 -5.70 -4.20
C GLY A 112 3.37 -6.65 -4.77
N SER A 113 3.66 -7.94 -4.88
CA SER A 113 2.67 -8.93 -5.34
C SER A 113 1.73 -9.36 -4.22
N ASP A 114 0.56 -9.88 -4.63
CA ASP A 114 -0.45 -10.51 -3.75
C ASP A 114 -1.04 -9.56 -2.68
N GLY A 115 -2.10 -9.98 -2.00
CA GLY A 115 -2.78 -9.17 -1.00
C GLY A 115 -3.63 -8.04 -1.57
N ALA A 116 -3.68 -6.90 -0.88
CA ALA A 116 -4.59 -5.79 -1.22
C ALA A 116 -4.01 -4.41 -0.92
N GLY A 117 -4.43 -3.41 -1.69
CA GLY A 117 -4.13 -2.00 -1.48
C GLY A 117 -5.42 -1.18 -1.36
N VAL A 118 -5.44 -0.19 -0.47
CA VAL A 118 -6.56 0.75 -0.30
C VAL A 118 -6.07 2.19 -0.31
N TYR A 119 -6.86 3.06 -0.93
CA TYR A 119 -6.54 4.46 -1.18
C TYR A 119 -7.82 5.24 -1.51
N ALA A 120 -7.68 6.53 -1.80
CA ALA A 120 -8.80 7.38 -2.20
C ALA A 120 -9.55 6.80 -3.42
N GLY A 121 -10.85 6.55 -3.27
CA GLY A 121 -11.67 5.94 -4.33
C GLY A 121 -11.58 4.41 -4.43
N LYS A 122 -10.69 3.75 -3.66
CA LYS A 122 -10.57 2.29 -3.60
C LYS A 122 -10.45 1.80 -2.15
N ASN A 123 -11.58 1.40 -1.57
CA ASN A 123 -11.66 0.89 -0.19
C ASN A 123 -12.23 -0.54 -0.19
N ASN A 124 -12.07 -1.26 0.93
CA ASN A 124 -12.62 -2.59 1.16
C ASN A 124 -12.22 -3.59 0.05
N GLN A 125 -10.92 -3.78 -0.12
CA GLN A 125 -10.36 -4.68 -1.13
C GLN A 125 -10.12 -6.05 -0.53
N SER A 126 -10.74 -7.07 -1.14
CA SER A 126 -10.67 -8.45 -0.67
C SER A 126 -9.56 -9.24 -1.36
N PHE A 127 -8.97 -10.19 -0.63
CA PHE A 127 -8.03 -11.17 -1.17
C PHE A 127 -8.19 -12.51 -0.44
N THR A 128 -7.79 -13.60 -1.08
CA THR A 128 -7.79 -14.93 -0.47
C THR A 128 -6.43 -15.22 0.16
N VAL A 129 -6.44 -15.70 1.40
CA VAL A 129 -5.22 -16.16 2.06
C VAL A 129 -4.86 -17.54 1.51
N THR A 130 -3.64 -17.69 1.05
CA THR A 130 -3.08 -18.94 0.52
C THR A 130 -1.88 -19.34 1.38
N SER A 131 -1.45 -20.60 1.28
CA SER A 131 -0.22 -21.05 1.92
C SER A 131 1.01 -20.23 1.49
N ALA A 132 0.99 -19.67 0.27
CA ALA A 132 2.08 -18.85 -0.27
C ALA A 132 2.12 -17.43 0.31
N ASN A 133 1.00 -16.90 0.82
CA ASN A 133 0.91 -15.52 1.31
C ASN A 133 0.68 -15.38 2.82
N ALA A 134 0.25 -16.45 3.50
CA ALA A 134 -0.13 -16.42 4.90
C ALA A 134 0.96 -15.93 5.86
N LYS A 135 2.24 -15.96 5.45
CA LYS A 135 3.38 -15.48 6.25
C LYS A 135 4.33 -14.60 5.42
N THR A 136 3.78 -13.80 4.51
CA THR A 136 4.60 -12.90 3.67
C THR A 136 4.05 -11.49 3.57
N LEU A 137 2.79 -11.26 3.95
CA LEU A 137 2.15 -9.96 3.80
C LEU A 137 2.57 -9.01 4.92
N GLN A 138 2.92 -7.78 4.55
CA GLN A 138 3.33 -6.71 5.46
C GLN A 138 2.37 -5.54 5.30
N LEU A 139 1.91 -4.98 6.42
CA LEU A 139 1.19 -3.71 6.40
C LEU A 139 2.18 -2.59 6.07
N LYS A 140 1.85 -1.75 5.09
CA LYS A 140 2.63 -0.60 4.65
C LYS A 140 1.73 0.62 4.52
N ILE A 141 2.21 1.77 4.95
CA ILE A 141 1.57 3.08 4.78
C ILE A 141 2.59 3.99 4.13
N TYR A 142 2.28 4.53 2.96
CA TYR A 142 3.24 5.31 2.17
C TYR A 142 2.57 6.39 1.33
N LYS A 143 3.39 7.33 0.86
CA LYS A 143 2.94 8.43 0.02
C LYS A 143 2.64 7.96 -1.41
N GLY A 144 1.40 8.16 -1.84
CA GLY A 144 0.97 8.09 -3.24
C GLY A 144 0.94 9.49 -3.88
N GLY A 145 0.10 9.69 -4.90
CA GLY A 145 0.01 10.99 -5.57
C GLY A 145 1.09 11.20 -6.63
N ASN A 146 1.21 12.45 -7.10
CA ASN A 146 2.18 12.85 -8.12
C ASN A 146 3.45 13.49 -7.57
N ASN A 147 3.41 13.96 -6.32
CA ASN A 147 4.49 14.72 -5.70
C ASN A 147 4.73 14.24 -4.27
N ALA A 148 5.95 14.44 -3.80
CA ALA A 148 6.27 14.41 -2.38
C ALA A 148 5.36 15.41 -1.63
N GLY A 149 5.00 15.08 -0.39
CA GLY A 149 4.11 15.93 0.37
C GLY A 149 3.92 15.46 1.81
N LEU A 150 3.25 16.28 2.60
CA LEU A 150 2.97 15.96 3.99
C LEU A 150 1.90 14.87 4.10
N MET A 151 2.04 13.99 5.09
CA MET A 151 1.07 12.98 5.48
C MET A 151 0.67 13.22 6.94
N ASN A 152 -0.52 13.77 7.16
CA ASN A 152 -0.99 14.18 8.48
C ASN A 152 -2.44 13.75 8.73
N GLY A 153 -2.75 13.29 9.94
CA GLY A 153 -4.11 13.01 10.39
C GLY A 153 -4.27 11.60 10.96
N ASN A 154 -5.52 11.18 11.16
CA ASN A 154 -5.83 9.92 11.83
C ASN A 154 -6.38 8.88 10.85
N LEU A 155 -5.89 7.64 10.94
CA LEU A 155 -6.26 6.52 10.10
C LEU A 155 -6.83 5.37 10.93
N LYS A 156 -8.04 4.92 10.55
CA LYS A 156 -8.69 3.71 11.07
C LYS A 156 -8.64 2.60 10.05
N ILE A 157 -7.51 1.91 9.98
CA ILE A 157 -7.30 0.78 9.07
C ILE A 157 -7.76 -0.55 9.70
N ARG A 158 -8.37 -1.42 8.89
CA ARG A 158 -8.88 -2.73 9.31
C ARG A 158 -8.54 -3.83 8.30
N LEU A 159 -8.32 -5.03 8.82
CA LEU A 159 -8.33 -6.28 8.07
C LEU A 159 -9.33 -7.21 8.74
N THR A 160 -10.35 -7.67 8.01
CA THR A 160 -11.42 -8.50 8.60
C THR A 160 -11.72 -9.69 7.70
N GLU A 161 -12.20 -10.80 8.28
CA GLU A 161 -12.67 -11.95 7.52
C GLU A 161 -13.99 -11.65 6.80
N GLY A 162 -14.14 -12.16 5.57
CA GLY A 162 -15.31 -11.95 4.72
C GLY A 162 -15.22 -10.70 3.83
N SER A 163 -16.17 -10.57 2.90
CA SER A 163 -16.25 -9.47 1.92
C SER A 163 -17.02 -8.24 2.43
N THR A 164 -17.83 -8.40 3.48
CA THR A 164 -18.61 -7.32 4.08
C THR A 164 -17.93 -6.88 5.38
N PRO A 165 -17.23 -5.73 5.38
CA PRO A 165 -16.43 -5.35 6.53
C PRO A 165 -17.32 -4.84 7.68
N PRO A 166 -17.12 -5.33 8.92
CA PRO A 166 -17.77 -4.78 10.11
C PRO A 166 -17.23 -3.38 10.43
N ALA A 167 -17.88 -2.65 11.34
CA ALA A 167 -17.36 -1.39 11.85
C ALA A 167 -15.91 -1.55 12.36
N TRP A 168 -15.08 -0.51 12.21
CA TRP A 168 -13.70 -0.57 12.67
C TRP A 168 -13.61 -0.87 14.17
N MET A 169 -12.66 -1.74 14.51
CA MET A 169 -12.33 -2.13 15.87
C MET A 169 -10.83 -1.96 16.09
N ARG A 170 -10.46 -1.55 17.30
CA ARG A 170 -9.06 -1.57 17.75
C ARG A 170 -8.48 -2.98 17.57
N PRO A 171 -7.32 -3.14 16.91
CA PRO A 171 -6.67 -4.45 16.85
C PRO A 171 -6.14 -4.88 18.23
N ASP A 172 -6.02 -6.19 18.43
CA ASP A 172 -5.54 -6.74 19.71
C ASP A 172 -4.07 -6.39 19.99
N VAL A 173 -3.28 -6.14 18.94
CA VAL A 173 -1.86 -5.78 19.02
C VAL A 173 -1.64 -4.39 18.44
N THR A 174 -1.37 -3.42 19.32
CA THR A 174 -1.10 -2.02 18.95
C THR A 174 0.26 -1.52 19.45
N ASN A 175 1.19 -2.42 19.73
CA ASN A 175 2.54 -2.15 20.24
C ASN A 175 3.64 -2.80 19.38
N LEU A 176 3.31 -3.26 18.16
CA LEU A 176 4.27 -3.84 17.24
C LEU A 176 5.07 -2.72 16.57
N SER A 177 6.37 -2.63 16.85
CA SER A 177 7.22 -1.61 16.25
C SER A 177 7.32 -1.78 14.74
N GLY A 178 7.10 -0.68 14.00
CA GLY A 178 7.38 -0.59 12.58
C GLY A 178 8.64 0.23 12.28
N GLY A 179 8.95 0.40 11.00
CA GLY A 179 10.08 1.20 10.56
C GLY A 179 9.93 1.71 9.13
N GLY A 180 10.88 2.53 8.69
CA GLY A 180 10.89 3.09 7.34
C GLY A 180 10.91 2.03 6.23
N MET A 181 10.26 2.35 5.10
CA MET A 181 10.26 1.54 3.89
C MET A 181 10.33 2.40 2.62
N SER A 182 10.75 1.81 1.51
CA SER A 182 10.65 2.40 0.18
C SER A 182 10.23 1.32 -0.82
N LEU A 183 9.23 1.63 -1.65
CA LEU A 183 8.80 0.73 -2.71
C LEU A 183 9.87 0.64 -3.80
N PRO A 184 10.04 -0.53 -4.43
CA PRO A 184 10.89 -0.64 -5.60
C PRO A 184 10.28 0.15 -6.76
N ASN A 185 11.06 1.06 -7.36
CA ASN A 185 10.66 1.70 -8.62
C ASN A 185 10.77 0.67 -9.75
N LEU A 186 9.63 0.29 -10.31
CA LEU A 186 9.50 -0.67 -11.41
C LEU A 186 9.76 -0.05 -12.78
N TRP A 187 9.96 1.28 -12.86
CA TRP A 187 10.29 1.92 -14.13
C TRP A 187 11.63 1.37 -14.65
N PRO A 188 11.68 0.86 -15.90
CA PRO A 188 12.87 0.23 -16.43
C PRO A 188 13.96 1.26 -16.69
N ARG A 189 15.21 0.90 -16.39
CA ARG A 189 16.37 1.78 -16.63
C ARG A 189 16.75 1.78 -18.10
N LEU A 190 17.09 2.96 -18.60
CA LEU A 190 17.69 3.10 -19.92
C LEU A 190 19.11 2.51 -19.89
N ALA A 191 19.41 1.55 -20.76
CA ALA A 191 20.68 0.82 -20.72
C ALA A 191 21.88 1.64 -21.20
N SER A 192 21.69 2.47 -22.22
CA SER A 192 22.71 3.33 -22.80
C SER A 192 22.05 4.55 -23.44
N ALA A 193 22.83 5.60 -23.68
CA ALA A 193 22.32 6.75 -24.40
C ALA A 193 21.75 6.35 -25.77
N LEU A 194 20.66 7.00 -26.17
CA LEU A 194 20.06 6.83 -27.50
C LEU A 194 19.66 8.19 -28.07
N THR A 195 19.90 8.39 -29.36
CA THR A 195 19.45 9.57 -30.09
C THR A 195 18.27 9.22 -30.98
N ARG A 196 17.21 10.02 -30.93
CA ARG A 196 16.00 9.90 -31.76
C ARG A 196 15.55 11.28 -32.18
N ASN A 197 15.36 11.48 -33.49
CA ASN A 197 14.81 12.71 -34.07
C ASN A 197 15.42 13.99 -33.46
N GLY A 198 16.75 14.06 -33.36
CA GLY A 198 17.46 15.25 -32.87
C GLY A 198 17.57 15.40 -31.35
N VAL A 199 16.99 14.50 -30.55
CA VAL A 199 17.14 14.47 -29.09
C VAL A 199 17.97 13.27 -28.66
N THR A 200 18.95 13.50 -27.80
CA THR A 200 19.73 12.46 -27.12
C THR A 200 19.20 12.25 -25.72
N PHE A 201 18.75 11.03 -25.43
CA PHE A 201 18.33 10.57 -24.12
C PHE A 201 19.50 9.84 -23.47
N THR A 202 19.95 10.32 -22.31
CA THR A 202 21.09 9.78 -21.57
C THR A 202 20.59 9.19 -20.24
N PRO A 203 20.97 7.95 -19.88
CA PRO A 203 20.59 7.38 -18.60
C PRO A 203 21.29 8.09 -17.43
N ASP A 204 20.55 8.37 -16.36
CA ASP A 204 21.08 8.82 -15.07
C ASP A 204 20.38 8.09 -13.92
N GLY A 205 20.87 6.89 -13.59
CA GLY A 205 20.18 6.00 -12.66
C GLY A 205 18.85 5.49 -13.22
N THR A 206 17.73 5.84 -12.58
CA THR A 206 16.38 5.62 -13.11
C THR A 206 15.86 6.80 -13.94
N ASP A 207 16.50 7.95 -13.82
CA ASP A 207 16.13 9.16 -14.55
C ASP A 207 16.71 9.10 -15.98
N VAL A 208 16.17 9.97 -16.83
CA VAL A 208 16.63 10.15 -18.20
C VAL A 208 16.85 11.64 -18.44
N ILE A 209 18.03 12.01 -18.92
CA ILE A 209 18.35 13.37 -19.34
C ILE A 209 18.17 13.49 -20.85
N ALA A 210 17.29 14.38 -21.29
CA ALA A 210 17.09 14.67 -22.71
C ALA A 210 17.81 15.97 -23.09
N ASP A 211 18.52 15.95 -24.21
CA ASP A 211 19.22 17.12 -24.74
C ASP A 211 19.08 17.20 -26.27
N GLY A 212 18.84 18.40 -26.79
CA GLY A 212 18.67 18.69 -28.21
C GLY A 212 17.26 19.14 -28.58
N THR A 213 17.02 19.27 -29.89
CA THR A 213 15.75 19.75 -30.43
C THR A 213 15.08 18.66 -31.25
N ALA A 214 13.85 18.31 -30.88
CA ALA A 214 13.06 17.30 -31.55
C ALA A 214 12.70 17.74 -32.99
N SER A 215 13.33 17.14 -34.00
CA SER A 215 13.03 17.34 -35.42
C SER A 215 11.77 16.59 -35.90
N GLY A 216 11.19 15.78 -35.01
CA GLY A 216 9.99 14.96 -35.18
C GLY A 216 9.58 14.40 -33.81
N TRP A 217 8.67 13.43 -33.74
CA TRP A 217 8.35 12.76 -32.48
C TRP A 217 9.55 11.95 -31.96
N ALA A 218 10.28 12.46 -30.97
CA ALA A 218 11.40 11.76 -30.35
C ALA A 218 10.90 10.94 -29.16
N VAL A 219 11.02 9.62 -29.23
CA VAL A 219 10.54 8.71 -28.19
C VAL A 219 11.68 7.85 -27.68
N CYS A 220 11.95 7.93 -26.38
CA CYS A 220 12.71 6.91 -25.66
C CYS A 220 11.71 5.86 -25.17
N SER A 221 11.89 4.60 -25.56
CA SER A 221 10.94 3.52 -25.27
C SER A 221 11.68 2.31 -24.73
N ILE A 222 11.22 1.77 -23.60
CA ILE A 222 11.83 0.62 -22.93
C ILE A 222 10.72 -0.37 -22.57
N SER A 223 10.89 -1.64 -22.95
CA SER A 223 9.89 -2.67 -22.69
C SER A 223 9.87 -3.09 -21.23
N LEU A 224 8.68 -3.23 -20.67
CA LEU A 224 8.43 -3.69 -19.31
C LEU A 224 7.33 -4.74 -19.30
N LYS A 225 7.55 -5.84 -18.58
CA LYS A 225 6.51 -6.84 -18.32
C LYS A 225 5.89 -6.60 -16.95
N LEU A 226 4.57 -6.44 -16.92
CA LEU A 226 3.82 -6.25 -15.69
C LEU A 226 2.88 -7.44 -15.45
N THR A 227 2.70 -7.78 -14.18
CA THR A 227 1.60 -8.65 -13.75
C THR A 227 0.32 -7.82 -13.64
N GLU A 228 -0.84 -8.48 -13.65
CA GLU A 228 -2.10 -7.80 -13.39
C GLU A 228 -2.09 -7.16 -11.99
N GLY A 229 -2.56 -5.92 -11.89
CA GLY A 229 -2.63 -5.21 -10.61
C GLY A 229 -2.86 -3.71 -10.75
N ASP A 230 -2.92 -3.02 -9.62
CA ASP A 230 -2.92 -1.55 -9.62
C ASP A 230 -1.50 -1.03 -9.57
N TYR A 231 -1.23 0.03 -10.34
CA TYR A 231 0.07 0.67 -10.40
C TYR A 231 -0.07 2.18 -10.31
N LEU A 232 0.81 2.81 -9.54
CA LEU A 232 0.97 4.25 -9.50
C LEU A 232 2.10 4.64 -10.44
N LEU A 233 1.75 5.23 -11.59
CA LEU A 233 2.69 5.95 -12.44
C LEU A 233 2.77 7.40 -11.95
N ALA A 234 3.99 7.87 -11.69
CA ALA A 234 4.28 9.24 -11.30
C ALA A 234 5.55 9.73 -11.99
N GLY A 235 5.76 11.03 -11.94
CA GLY A 235 6.96 11.66 -12.47
C GLY A 235 6.78 13.16 -12.63
N ASN A 236 7.87 13.85 -12.93
CA ASN A 236 7.91 15.31 -13.02
C ASN A 236 7.38 15.86 -14.37
N SER A 237 6.85 15.01 -15.25
CA SER A 237 6.40 15.43 -16.58
C SER A 237 5.30 14.53 -17.14
N PRO A 238 4.29 15.09 -17.83
CA PRO A 238 3.28 14.30 -18.55
C PRO A 238 3.84 13.60 -19.80
N ARG A 239 5.11 13.85 -20.16
CA ARG A 239 5.81 13.15 -21.25
C ARG A 239 6.21 11.72 -20.86
N ILE A 240 6.26 11.44 -19.56
CA ILE A 240 6.45 10.10 -19.00
C ILE A 240 5.11 9.36 -19.14
N GLN A 241 5.10 8.23 -19.84
CA GLN A 241 3.89 7.47 -20.09
C GLN A 241 4.17 5.98 -20.28
N ILE A 242 3.13 5.15 -20.19
CA ILE A 242 3.18 3.73 -20.55
C ILE A 242 2.22 3.50 -21.72
N SER A 243 2.74 3.05 -22.85
CA SER A 243 1.94 2.67 -24.01
C SER A 243 1.29 1.30 -23.78
N LEU A 244 -0.02 1.23 -23.98
CA LEU A 244 -0.83 0.02 -23.80
C LEU A 244 -0.99 -0.82 -25.09
N GLY A 245 -0.38 -0.39 -26.20
CA GLY A 245 -0.35 -1.13 -27.47
C GLY A 245 -1.60 -0.99 -28.35
N ASN A 246 -2.67 -0.36 -27.85
CA ASN A 246 -3.91 -0.03 -28.58
C ASN A 246 -4.02 1.47 -28.95
N GLY A 247 -2.92 2.23 -28.81
CA GLY A 247 -2.92 3.69 -28.96
C GLY A 247 -3.30 4.45 -27.69
N GLU A 248 -3.67 3.76 -26.61
CA GLU A 248 -3.88 4.37 -25.30
C GLU A 248 -2.57 4.45 -24.51
N TYR A 249 -2.50 5.47 -23.65
CA TYR A 249 -1.36 5.75 -22.80
C TYR A 249 -1.80 5.95 -21.37
N LEU A 250 -1.12 5.27 -20.45
CA LEU A 250 -1.18 5.63 -19.03
C LEU A 250 -0.21 6.78 -18.78
N ARG A 251 -0.67 7.78 -18.03
CA ARG A 251 0.10 8.98 -17.69
C ARG A 251 0.05 9.21 -16.18
N PRO A 252 1.04 9.93 -15.61
CA PRO A 252 1.00 10.39 -14.23
C PRO A 252 -0.34 11.05 -13.92
N SER A 253 -1.13 10.45 -13.02
CA SER A 253 -2.48 10.90 -12.68
C SER A 253 -2.67 11.15 -11.18
N GLY A 254 -1.70 10.75 -10.36
CA GLY A 254 -1.74 10.84 -8.90
C GLY A 254 -2.56 9.73 -8.24
N LEU A 255 -3.30 8.95 -9.02
CA LEU A 255 -4.05 7.80 -8.52
C LEU A 255 -3.49 6.51 -9.13
N PRO A 256 -3.48 5.41 -8.36
CA PRO A 256 -3.19 4.10 -8.91
C PRO A 256 -4.22 3.71 -9.99
N GLN A 257 -3.72 3.11 -11.06
CA GLN A 257 -4.50 2.68 -12.22
C GLN A 257 -4.35 1.17 -12.38
N HIS A 258 -5.46 0.49 -12.68
CA HIS A 258 -5.44 -0.94 -12.93
C HIS A 258 -4.81 -1.24 -14.29
N ILE A 259 -3.82 -2.13 -14.32
CA ILE A 259 -3.12 -2.57 -15.53
C ILE A 259 -3.24 -4.09 -15.62
N PRO A 260 -3.74 -4.65 -16.74
CA PRO A 260 -3.72 -6.09 -16.99
C PRO A 260 -2.30 -6.67 -17.03
N ALA A 261 -2.18 -7.99 -16.95
CA ALA A 261 -0.90 -8.64 -17.20
C ALA A 261 -0.50 -8.46 -18.68
N GLY A 262 0.73 -8.02 -18.94
CA GLY A 262 1.13 -7.69 -20.31
C GLY A 262 2.57 -7.24 -20.47
N SER A 263 2.97 -7.04 -21.71
CA SER A 263 4.22 -6.36 -22.08
C SER A 263 3.88 -4.97 -22.60
N TYR A 264 4.47 -3.96 -21.99
CA TYR A 264 4.18 -2.55 -22.21
C TYR A 264 5.45 -1.81 -22.60
N GLN A 265 5.30 -0.61 -23.16
CA GLN A 265 6.42 0.28 -23.42
C GLN A 265 6.38 1.47 -22.45
N CYS A 266 7.39 1.59 -21.60
CA CYS A 266 7.64 2.77 -20.80
C CYS A 266 8.31 3.82 -21.68
N GLU A 267 7.68 4.98 -21.82
CA GLU A 267 8.06 5.99 -22.80
C GLU A 267 8.30 7.36 -22.19
N ILE A 268 9.29 8.06 -22.74
CA ILE A 268 9.41 9.51 -22.66
C ILE A 268 9.24 10.04 -24.08
N SER A 269 8.12 10.72 -24.31
CA SER A 269 7.68 11.11 -25.65
C SER A 269 7.70 12.62 -25.85
N LEU A 270 8.57 13.10 -26.73
CA LEU A 270 8.76 14.52 -27.02
C LEU A 270 8.22 14.83 -28.43
N PRO A 271 7.20 15.69 -28.58
CA PRO A 271 6.67 16.06 -29.88
C PRO A 271 7.66 16.92 -30.66
N SER A 272 7.47 16.99 -31.98
CA SER A 272 8.25 17.85 -32.86
C SER A 272 8.30 19.29 -32.35
N GLY A 273 9.48 19.90 -32.43
CA GLY A 273 9.74 21.26 -31.94
C GLY A 273 10.04 21.37 -30.45
N THR A 274 9.96 20.29 -29.67
CA THR A 274 10.39 20.31 -28.26
C THR A 274 11.89 20.54 -28.18
N VAL A 275 12.29 21.56 -27.41
CA VAL A 275 13.69 21.86 -27.12
C VAL A 275 13.99 21.39 -25.71
N CYS A 276 14.90 20.44 -25.56
CA CYS A 276 15.41 20.00 -24.27
C CYS A 276 16.84 20.52 -24.10
N ASN A 277 17.12 21.14 -22.96
CA ASN A 277 18.46 21.59 -22.58
C ASN A 277 18.83 20.89 -21.28
N GLN A 278 19.36 19.68 -21.41
CA GLN A 278 19.59 18.74 -20.30
C GLN A 278 18.35 18.57 -19.39
N GLU A 279 17.16 18.45 -20.00
CA GLU A 279 15.91 18.27 -19.27
C GLU A 279 15.90 16.89 -18.59
N ARG A 280 15.71 16.88 -17.26
CA ARG A 280 15.63 15.65 -16.48
C ARG A 280 14.20 15.14 -16.40
N PHE A 281 14.01 13.89 -16.76
CA PHE A 281 12.77 13.13 -16.53
C PHE A 281 13.01 12.13 -15.40
N ALA A 282 12.20 12.21 -14.33
CA ALA A 282 12.29 11.36 -13.15
C ALA A 282 11.03 10.49 -13.03
N PRO A 283 10.97 9.35 -13.74
CA PRO A 283 9.80 8.48 -13.75
C PRO A 283 9.78 7.50 -12.58
N PHE A 284 8.59 7.28 -12.03
CA PHE A 284 8.34 6.31 -10.98
C PHE A 284 7.15 5.43 -11.34
N LEU A 285 7.31 4.12 -11.17
CA LEU A 285 6.24 3.15 -11.30
C LEU A 285 6.24 2.24 -10.08
N TYR A 286 5.15 2.24 -9.32
CA TYR A 286 5.01 1.42 -8.12
C TYR A 286 3.82 0.48 -8.26
N SER A 287 3.98 -0.78 -7.85
CA SER A 287 2.84 -1.69 -7.66
C SER A 287 2.15 -1.36 -6.34
N ILE A 288 0.82 -1.26 -6.36
CA ILE A 288 -0.03 -0.74 -5.28
C ILE A 288 -0.99 -1.77 -4.76
#